data_AF-A0A9Q3BCJ3-F1
#
_entry.id   AF-A0A9Q3BCJ3-F1
#
_cell.length_a   1.000
_cell.length_b   1.000
_cell.length_c   1.000
_cell.angle_alpha   90.00
_cell.angle_beta   90.00
_cell.angle_gamma   90.00
#
_symmetry.space_group_name_H-M   'P 1'
#
loop_
_entity.id
_entity.type
_entity.pdbx_description
1 polymer ?
#
loop_
_entity_poly.entity_id
_entity_poly.type
_entity_poly.pdbx_seq_one_letter_code
_entity_poly.pdbx_strand_id
1 'polypeptide(L)'
;MELIYYIYGLFIDVPSIPDYWITARLNKACKGNSSIWYTGMMEIHGRRDWPWWKSQIIQKYSNGTWIWQKTMSFENDKYSVDKDPYEWCLRQSTRLKAIDPQMNI
;
A
#
# COMPACT_ATOMS: atom_id res chain seq x y z
N MET A 1 -1.33 -5.01 0.00
CA MET A 1 -1.25 -4.16 -1.22
C MET A 1 -2.43 -3.20 -1.33
N GLU A 2 -3.38 -3.23 -0.40
CA GLU A 2 -4.43 -2.22 -0.31
C GLU A 2 -3.84 -0.84 0.02
N LEU A 3 -2.89 -0.75 0.97
CA LEU A 3 -2.45 0.53 1.53
C LEU A 3 -2.11 1.63 0.54
N ILE A 4 -1.14 1.52 -0.38
CA ILE A 4 -0.77 2.71 -1.20
C ILE A 4 -1.93 3.18 -2.08
N TYR A 5 -2.61 2.28 -2.80
CA TYR A 5 -3.74 2.65 -3.66
C TYR A 5 -4.99 3.04 -2.87
N TYR A 6 -5.24 2.39 -1.73
CA TYR A 6 -6.33 2.72 -0.81
C TYR A 6 -6.07 4.05 -0.12
N ILE A 7 -4.82 4.35 0.24
CA ILE A 7 -4.39 5.63 0.83
C ILE A 7 -4.39 6.73 -0.23
N TYR A 8 -3.84 6.49 -1.42
CA TYR A 8 -3.90 7.45 -2.53
C TYR A 8 -5.37 7.73 -2.89
N GLY A 9 -6.21 6.70 -3.05
CA GLY A 9 -7.63 6.85 -3.37
C GLY A 9 -8.50 7.42 -2.23
N LEU A 10 -8.21 7.14 -0.95
CA LEU A 10 -8.97 7.69 0.18
C LEU A 10 -8.60 9.12 0.54
N PHE A 11 -7.38 9.56 0.24
CA PHE A 11 -6.84 10.81 0.79
C PHE A 11 -6.45 11.85 -0.28
N ILE A 12 -6.46 11.51 -1.58
CA ILE A 12 -6.23 12.50 -2.66
C ILE A 12 -7.52 13.25 -3.02
N ASP A 13 -8.68 12.61 -2.94
CA ASP A 13 -9.95 13.20 -3.41
C ASP A 13 -10.85 13.78 -2.31
N VAL A 14 -10.39 13.81 -1.06
CA VAL A 14 -11.21 14.35 0.05
C VAL A 14 -10.52 15.55 0.70
N PRO A 15 -10.68 16.76 0.12
CA PRO A 15 -10.01 17.99 0.60
C PRO A 15 -10.43 18.47 2.00
N SER A 16 -11.27 17.73 2.73
CA SER A 16 -11.83 18.15 4.02
C SER A 16 -11.67 17.16 5.16
N ILE A 17 -10.90 16.07 5.02
CA ILE A 17 -10.72 15.11 6.12
C ILE A 17 -9.65 15.63 7.09
N PRO A 18 -9.96 15.80 8.39
CA PRO A 18 -8.95 16.16 9.38
C PRO A 18 -7.89 15.06 9.57
N ASP A 19 -6.63 15.45 9.76
CA ASP A 19 -5.48 14.54 9.90
C ASP A 19 -5.66 13.43 10.96
N TYR A 20 -6.38 13.70 12.04
CA TYR A 20 -6.64 12.69 13.08
C TYR A 20 -7.53 11.54 12.57
N TRP A 21 -8.44 11.80 11.62
CA TRP A 21 -9.24 10.77 10.97
C TRP A 21 -8.41 9.94 10.00
N ILE A 22 -7.51 10.61 9.26
CA ILE A 22 -6.59 9.97 8.32
C ILE A 22 -5.69 8.99 9.07
N THR A 23 -5.06 9.46 10.14
CA THR A 23 -4.18 8.65 10.99
C THR A 23 -4.90 7.51 11.70
N ALA A 24 -6.12 7.72 12.19
CA ALA A 24 -6.94 6.63 12.74
C ALA A 24 -7.31 5.56 11.70
N ARG A 25 -7.56 5.97 10.44
CA ARG A 25 -7.82 5.04 9.33
C ARG A 25 -6.57 4.32 8.86
N LEU A 26 -5.40 4.95 8.89
CA LEU A 26 -4.13 4.31 8.55
C LEU A 26 -3.88 3.05 9.40
N ASN A 27 -4.15 3.11 10.71
CA ASN A 27 -4.05 1.96 11.59
C ASN A 27 -4.88 0.76 11.08
N LYS A 28 -6.15 1.01 10.70
CA LYS A 28 -7.05 -0.02 10.17
C LYS A 28 -6.66 -0.50 8.77
N ALA A 29 -6.10 0.37 7.94
CA ALA A 29 -5.66 0.03 6.59
C ALA A 29 -4.39 -0.84 6.60
N CYS A 30 -3.54 -0.65 7.61
CA CYS A 30 -2.32 -1.42 7.79
C CYS A 30 -2.61 -2.84 8.29
N LYS A 31 -2.27 -3.86 7.48
CA LYS A 31 -2.43 -5.29 7.81
C LYS A 31 -1.09 -6.03 7.71
N GLY A 32 -0.90 -7.06 8.55
CA GLY A 32 0.33 -7.87 8.57
C GLY A 32 1.58 -7.01 8.79
N ASN A 33 2.63 -7.21 7.98
CA ASN A 33 3.91 -6.47 8.10
C ASN A 33 3.77 -4.95 8.04
N SER A 34 2.73 -4.42 7.38
CA SER A 34 2.48 -2.98 7.34
C SER A 34 1.91 -2.43 8.65
N SER A 35 1.16 -3.25 9.41
CA SER A 35 0.67 -2.91 10.75
C SER A 35 1.81 -2.83 11.75
N ILE A 36 2.75 -3.78 11.67
CA ILE A 36 3.97 -3.79 12.50
C ILE A 36 4.80 -2.54 12.23
N TRP A 37 5.02 -2.21 10.95
CA TRP A 37 5.74 -1.00 10.57
C TRP A 37 5.05 0.28 11.07
N TYR A 38 3.74 0.40 10.88
CA TYR A 38 2.97 1.56 11.33
C TYR A 38 3.03 1.73 12.86
N THR A 39 2.89 0.64 13.60
CA THR A 39 2.95 0.65 15.08
C THR A 39 4.33 1.10 15.57
N GLY A 40 5.41 0.54 15.01
CA GLY A 40 6.77 0.97 15.36
C GLY A 40 7.05 2.43 15.01
N MET A 41 6.54 2.92 13.88
CA MET A 41 6.65 4.34 13.53
C MET A 41 5.90 5.25 14.52
N MET A 42 4.72 4.82 14.98
CA MET A 42 3.94 5.52 16.00
C MET A 42 4.64 5.54 17.36
N GLU A 43 5.30 4.45 17.75
CA GLU A 43 6.06 4.36 19.01
C GLU A 43 7.28 5.30 19.01
N ILE A 44 8.01 5.36 17.89
CA ILE A 44 9.24 6.15 17.78
C ILE A 44 8.93 7.64 17.62
N HIS A 45 7.98 7.99 16.74
CA HIS A 45 7.76 9.37 16.31
C HIS A 45 6.51 10.01 16.90
N GLY A 46 5.64 9.24 17.56
CA GLY A 46 4.38 9.69 18.11
C GLY A 46 3.33 10.02 17.03
N ARG A 47 2.33 10.83 17.40
CA ARG A 47 1.32 11.33 16.45
C ARG A 47 1.96 12.39 15.55
N ARG A 48 1.73 12.24 14.24
CA ARG A 48 2.20 13.15 13.20
C ARG A 48 1.06 13.50 12.24
N ASP A 49 1.22 14.61 11.55
CA ASP A 49 0.31 15.12 10.54
C ASP A 49 0.31 14.24 9.27
N TRP A 50 -0.72 14.39 8.46
CA TRP A 50 -0.89 13.59 7.24
C TRP A 50 0.25 13.79 6.22
N PRO A 51 0.76 15.02 5.97
CA PRO A 51 1.90 15.23 5.06
C PRO A 51 3.13 14.39 5.45
N TRP A 52 3.44 14.31 6.74
CA TRP A 52 4.55 13.49 7.21
C TRP A 52 4.29 12.01 6.95
N TRP A 53 3.11 11.49 7.32
CA TRP A 53 2.76 10.09 7.06
C TRP A 53 2.81 9.74 5.58
N LYS A 54 2.30 10.61 4.72
CA LYS A 54 2.37 10.46 3.27
C LYS A 54 3.82 10.29 2.80
N SER A 55 4.75 11.13 3.29
CA SER A 55 6.17 11.02 2.95
C SER A 55 6.77 9.67 3.36
N GLN A 56 6.44 9.18 4.56
CA GLN A 56 6.96 7.93 5.09
C GLN A 56 6.41 6.70 4.35
N ILE A 57 5.13 6.75 3.98
CA ILE A 57 4.46 5.70 3.21
C ILE A 57 5.08 5.59 1.81
N ILE A 58 5.29 6.73 1.14
CA ILE A 58 5.99 6.80 -0.15
C ILE A 58 7.40 6.23 0.01
N GLN A 59 8.18 6.72 0.97
CA GLN A 59 9.54 6.23 1.18
C GLN A 59 9.61 4.72 1.45
N LYS A 60 8.68 4.18 2.24
CA LYS A 60 8.65 2.75 2.60
C LYS A 60 8.19 1.85 1.45
N TYR A 61 7.20 2.30 0.69
CA TYR A 61 6.45 1.44 -0.23
C TYR A 61 6.53 1.86 -1.70
N SER A 62 7.31 2.87 -2.06
CA SER A 62 7.58 3.23 -3.46
C SER A 62 9.07 3.40 -3.75
N ASN A 63 9.94 2.83 -2.91
CA ASN A 63 11.37 2.79 -3.19
C ASN A 63 11.72 1.67 -4.19
N GLY A 64 12.88 1.78 -4.86
CA GLY A 64 13.31 0.84 -5.89
C GLY A 64 13.40 -0.61 -5.41
N THR A 65 13.84 -0.85 -4.16
CA THR A 65 13.88 -2.19 -3.57
C THR A 65 12.48 -2.79 -3.43
N TRP A 66 11.50 -2.00 -3.00
CA TRP A 66 10.12 -2.43 -2.87
C TRP A 66 9.51 -2.75 -4.24
N ILE A 67 9.73 -1.88 -5.23
CA ILE A 67 9.28 -2.11 -6.60
C ILE A 67 9.88 -3.41 -7.14
N TRP A 68 11.19 -3.60 -6.99
CA TRP A 68 11.87 -4.84 -7.38
C TRP A 68 11.28 -6.08 -6.69
N GLN A 69 11.01 -6.03 -5.39
CA GLN A 69 10.34 -7.12 -4.67
C GLN A 69 8.94 -7.43 -5.23
N LYS A 70 8.18 -6.42 -5.66
CA LYS A 70 6.88 -6.61 -6.31
C LYS A 70 7.03 -7.21 -7.70
N THR A 71 8.00 -6.77 -8.49
CA THR A 71 8.32 -7.37 -9.79
C THR A 71 8.66 -8.84 -9.64
N MET A 72 9.57 -9.20 -8.73
CA MET A 72 9.91 -10.61 -8.47
C MET A 72 8.70 -11.42 -8.00
N SER A 73 7.84 -10.83 -7.15
CA SER A 73 6.61 -11.49 -6.68
C SER A 73 5.61 -11.73 -7.81
N PHE A 74 5.55 -10.84 -8.79
CA PHE A 74 4.71 -10.98 -9.98
C PHE A 74 5.26 -12.06 -10.91
N GLU A 75 6.56 -11.99 -11.23
CA GLU A 75 7.22 -12.92 -12.15
C GLU A 75 7.19 -14.37 -11.67
N ASN A 76 7.36 -14.59 -10.36
CA ASN A 76 7.44 -15.91 -9.75
C ASN A 76 6.06 -16.55 -9.45
N ASP A 77 4.99 -15.77 -9.35
CA ASP A 77 3.65 -16.29 -9.02
C ASP A 77 2.92 -16.72 -10.28
N LYS A 78 3.29 -17.89 -10.81
CA LYS A 78 2.59 -18.51 -11.94
C LYS A 78 1.20 -19.03 -11.51
N TYR A 79 0.26 -18.99 -12.45
CA TYR A 79 -1.07 -19.56 -12.25
C TYR A 79 -0.96 -21.09 -12.06
N SER A 80 -1.75 -21.64 -11.14
CA SER A 80 -1.94 -23.09 -10.94
C SER A 80 -3.43 -23.37 -10.96
N VAL A 81 -3.80 -24.57 -11.40
CA VAL A 81 -5.20 -25.02 -11.50
C VAL A 81 -5.89 -25.06 -10.13
N ASP A 82 -5.12 -25.17 -9.05
CA ASP A 82 -5.62 -25.18 -7.66
C ASP A 82 -6.00 -23.81 -7.12
N LYS A 83 -5.71 -22.72 -7.86
CA LYS A 83 -6.01 -21.34 -7.43
C LYS A 83 -7.31 -20.88 -8.08
N ASP A 84 -8.12 -20.14 -7.32
CA ASP A 84 -9.25 -19.43 -7.91
C ASP A 84 -8.75 -18.43 -8.98
N PRO A 85 -9.23 -18.52 -10.24
CA PRO A 85 -8.75 -17.66 -11.32
C PRO A 85 -8.99 -16.18 -11.07
N TYR A 86 -10.12 -15.83 -10.46
CA TYR A 86 -10.49 -14.45 -10.19
C TYR A 86 -9.56 -13.84 -9.14
N GLU A 87 -9.34 -14.53 -8.02
CA GLU A 87 -8.43 -14.08 -6.97
C GLU A 87 -6.98 -13.98 -7.46
N TRP A 88 -6.53 -14.94 -8.28
CA TRP A 88 -5.18 -14.88 -8.85
C TRP A 88 -5.03 -13.68 -9.79
N CYS A 89 -5.96 -13.48 -10.72
CA CYS A 89 -5.94 -12.32 -11.62
C CYS A 89 -6.01 -10.99 -10.87
N LEU A 90 -6.86 -10.87 -9.84
CA LEU A 90 -6.97 -9.67 -9.02
C LEU A 90 -5.65 -9.35 -8.33
N ARG A 91 -4.99 -10.36 -7.75
CA ARG A 91 -3.69 -10.21 -7.10
C ARG A 91 -2.60 -9.79 -8.10
N GLN A 92 -2.56 -10.36 -9.29
CA GLN A 92 -1.57 -9.98 -10.33
C GLN A 92 -1.82 -8.57 -10.87
N SER A 93 -3.07 -8.23 -11.17
CA SER A 93 -3.46 -6.87 -11.57
C SER A 93 -3.02 -5.84 -10.53
N THR A 94 -3.20 -6.16 -9.25
CA THR A 94 -2.74 -5.28 -8.16
C THR A 94 -1.21 -5.11 -8.14
N ARG A 95 -0.43 -6.16 -8.45
CA ARG A 95 1.04 -6.08 -8.49
C ARG A 95 1.50 -5.23 -9.67
N LEU A 96 0.86 -5.40 -10.83
CA LEU A 96 1.15 -4.61 -12.03
C LEU A 96 0.90 -3.13 -11.80
N LYS A 97 -0.27 -2.76 -11.26
CA LYS A 97 -0.59 -1.37 -10.89
C LYS A 97 0.45 -0.79 -9.92
N ALA A 98 0.96 -1.60 -8.99
CA ALA A 98 1.98 -1.16 -8.05
C ALA A 98 3.37 -0.95 -8.68
N ILE A 99 3.71 -1.70 -9.74
CA ILE A 99 4.98 -1.58 -10.47
C ILE A 99 4.91 -0.43 -11.48
N ASP A 100 3.80 -0.33 -12.20
CA ASP A 100 3.53 0.71 -13.20
C ASP A 100 2.16 1.35 -12.94
N PRO A 101 2.13 2.48 -12.20
CA PRO A 101 0.89 3.17 -11.88
C PRO A 101 0.18 3.80 -13.07
N GLN A 102 0.86 3.98 -14.21
CA GLN A 102 0.29 4.57 -15.43
C GLN A 102 -0.29 3.49 -16.36
N MET A 103 -0.13 2.22 -16.00
CA MET A 103 -0.66 1.09 -16.76
C MET A 103 -2.19 1.07 -16.70
N ASN A 104 -2.84 1.40 -17.82
CA ASN A 104 -4.28 1.25 -17.99
C ASN A 104 -4.60 -0.22 -18.30
N ILE A 105 -5.12 -0.95 -17.32
CA ILE A 105 -5.56 -2.36 -17.41
C ILE A 105 -7.02 -2.47 -17.01
#